data_AF-A0A0K9PAY0-F1
#
_entry.id   AF-A0A0K9PAY0-F1
#
_cell.length_a   1.000
_cell.length_b   1.000
_cell.length_c   1.000
_cell.angle_alpha   90.00
_cell.angle_beta   90.00
_cell.angle_gamma   90.00
#
_symmetry.space_group_name_H-M   'P 1'
#
loop_
_entity.id
_entity.type
_entity.pdbx_description
1 polymer ?
#
loop_
_entity_poly.entity_id
_entity_poly.type
_entity_poly.pdbx_seq_one_letter_code
_entity_poly.pdbx_strand_id
1 'polypeptide(L)'
;MAANFRSDEAGSAIVDWVGFSFYTSEQIRKMSVKKISVPECLNIKGAPVIGGLYDPAMGPINDNESCKICGQLSSSCQGHCGHIDLATEIFNPLLFPTLLTLIQNMCFSCHMFKRKKEKVHAYIAQLKLILKGDIVSARRMSDNVTGTDVVIDPDDEYNDEDEDANYNQVNFEQHTWTSAQHREARSILIKFKAERIKKCQNCLRDNPKISSPELGTINILFKDAMMRANVISGQPMNEMSSGQLLPSTVKGHLSKLWKNEPQMCSFLCDIQQKRLDFSLGGKGYMIFFMEVLLVPPNQFRPASMNSDGREGA
;
A
#
# COMPACT_ATOMS: atom_id res chain seq x y z
N MET A 1 34.19 22.25 -17.19
CA MET A 1 33.20 23.17 -17.79
C MET A 1 32.40 23.79 -16.66
N ALA A 2 32.57 25.09 -16.45
CA ALA A 2 31.84 25.84 -15.43
C ALA A 2 30.36 25.91 -15.82
N ALA A 3 29.47 25.56 -14.88
CA ALA A 3 28.05 25.81 -15.05
C ALA A 3 27.85 27.33 -15.05
N ASN A 4 27.52 27.89 -16.22
CA ASN A 4 27.08 29.27 -16.35
C ASN A 4 25.71 29.42 -15.68
N PHE A 5 25.69 29.64 -14.37
CA PHE A 5 24.52 30.17 -13.70
C PHE A 5 24.33 31.61 -14.19
N ARG A 6 23.29 31.82 -15.01
CA ARG A 6 22.81 33.17 -15.31
C ARG A 6 22.32 33.77 -14.01
N SER A 7 22.88 34.91 -13.61
CA SER A 7 22.57 35.64 -12.38
C SER A 7 21.14 36.21 -12.34
N ASP A 8 20.37 36.09 -13.42
CA ASP A 8 19.09 36.76 -13.62
C ASP A 8 17.87 35.83 -13.52
N GLU A 9 18.06 34.52 -13.28
CA GLU A 9 16.96 33.56 -13.11
C GLU A 9 16.77 33.25 -11.62
N ALA A 10 16.21 34.21 -10.87
CA ALA A 10 15.69 33.92 -9.54
C ALA A 10 14.43 33.06 -9.68
N GLY A 11 14.46 31.83 -9.14
CA GLY A 11 13.26 30.98 -9.07
C GLY A 11 12.14 31.70 -8.31
N SER A 12 11.06 32.06 -9.00
CA SER A 12 9.94 32.81 -8.41
C SER A 12 9.10 32.01 -7.41
N ALA A 13 9.31 30.69 -7.33
CA ALA A 13 8.51 29.78 -6.51
C ALA A 13 9.38 29.04 -5.50
N ILE A 14 8.88 28.92 -4.27
CA ILE A 14 9.48 28.16 -3.17
C ILE A 14 8.60 26.95 -2.90
N VAL A 15 9.22 25.80 -2.61
CA VAL A 15 8.50 24.58 -2.23
C VAL A 15 8.16 24.65 -0.74
N ASP A 16 6.86 24.75 -0.40
CA ASP A 16 6.39 24.83 0.99
C ASP A 16 6.39 23.46 1.70
N TRP A 17 5.98 22.39 1.01
CA TRP A 17 5.90 21.04 1.57
C TRP A 17 6.00 19.95 0.49
N VAL A 18 6.35 18.74 0.90
CA VAL A 18 6.42 17.55 0.04
C VAL A 18 5.52 16.45 0.60
N GLY A 19 4.64 15.91 -0.24
CA GLY A 19 3.77 14.78 0.09
C GLY A 19 4.35 13.45 -0.38
N PHE A 20 4.22 12.42 0.43
CA PHE A 20 4.55 11.05 0.05
C PHE A 20 3.27 10.23 -0.16
N SER A 21 3.18 9.55 -1.28
CA SER A 21 2.09 8.65 -1.65
C SER A 21 2.59 7.55 -2.57
N PHE A 22 1.74 6.57 -2.85
CA PHE A 22 2.01 5.54 -3.85
C PHE A 22 1.25 5.86 -5.14
N TYR A 23 1.91 5.64 -6.28
CA TYR A 23 1.22 5.72 -7.55
C TYR A 23 0.23 4.57 -7.72
N THR A 24 -0.98 4.90 -8.17
CA THR A 24 -1.93 3.90 -8.66
C THR A 24 -1.51 3.41 -10.05
N SER A 25 -1.97 2.22 -10.44
CA SER A 25 -1.74 1.69 -11.78
C SER A 25 -2.28 2.62 -12.88
N GLU A 26 -3.39 3.31 -12.62
CA GLU A 26 -3.97 4.32 -13.52
C GLU A 26 -3.07 5.55 -13.64
N GLN A 27 -2.54 6.06 -12.52
CA GLN A 27 -1.59 7.17 -12.53
C GLN A 27 -0.32 6.83 -13.32
N ILE A 28 0.24 5.64 -13.13
CA ILE A 28 1.41 5.18 -13.89
C ILE A 28 1.11 5.14 -15.40
N ARG A 29 -0.02 4.55 -15.80
CA ARG A 29 -0.42 4.50 -17.22
C ARG A 29 -0.63 5.90 -17.80
N LYS A 30 -1.19 6.84 -17.03
CA LYS A 30 -1.41 8.23 -17.45
C LYS A 30 -0.10 9.01 -17.63
N MET A 31 0.89 8.78 -16.77
CA MET A 31 2.23 9.40 -16.88
C MET A 31 3.09 8.77 -17.98
N SER A 32 2.76 7.54 -18.37
CA SER A 32 3.58 6.79 -19.31
C SER A 32 3.26 7.11 -20.76
N VAL A 33 4.30 7.34 -21.56
CA VAL A 33 4.19 7.55 -23.02
C VAL A 33 4.28 6.25 -23.82
N LYS A 34 4.79 5.17 -23.20
CA LYS A 34 5.08 3.92 -23.90
C LYS A 34 4.89 2.70 -23.00
N LYS A 35 4.14 1.71 -23.49
CA LYS A 35 4.11 0.37 -22.93
C LYS A 35 5.29 -0.44 -23.45
N ILE A 36 6.07 -1.00 -22.54
CA ILE A 36 7.18 -1.91 -22.85
C ILE A 36 6.61 -3.32 -22.91
N SER A 37 6.76 -3.96 -24.06
CA SER A 37 6.21 -5.29 -24.36
C SER A 37 7.27 -6.29 -24.83
N VAL A 38 8.42 -5.78 -25.27
CA VAL A 38 9.50 -6.57 -25.86
C VAL A 38 10.66 -6.61 -24.87
N PRO A 39 11.18 -7.80 -24.52
CA PRO A 39 12.32 -7.90 -23.61
C PRO A 39 13.65 -7.47 -24.25
N GLU A 40 13.79 -7.62 -25.57
CA GLU A 40 14.98 -7.20 -26.30
C GLU A 40 15.15 -5.68 -26.26
N CYS A 41 16.34 -5.24 -25.81
CA CYS A 41 16.66 -3.82 -25.69
C CYS A 41 17.23 -3.24 -26.99
N LEU A 42 18.17 -3.96 -27.60
CA LEU A 42 18.88 -3.58 -28.82
C LEU A 42 18.73 -4.68 -29.87
N ASN A 43 18.69 -4.29 -31.14
CA ASN A 43 18.70 -5.23 -32.25
C ASN A 43 20.15 -5.64 -32.63
N ILE A 44 20.28 -6.51 -33.63
CA ILE A 44 21.58 -7.03 -34.11
C ILE A 44 22.52 -5.90 -34.59
N LYS A 45 21.98 -4.74 -34.98
CA LYS A 45 22.74 -3.57 -35.42
C LYS A 45 23.09 -2.60 -34.29
N GLY A 46 22.79 -2.96 -33.03
CA GLY A 46 22.98 -2.11 -31.86
C GLY A 46 21.96 -0.98 -31.72
N ALA A 47 20.92 -0.92 -32.57
CA ALA A 47 19.91 0.12 -32.49
C ALA A 47 18.76 -0.29 -31.55
N PRO A 48 18.11 0.66 -30.86
CA PRO A 48 17.02 0.36 -29.93
C PRO A 48 15.83 -0.32 -30.60
N VAL A 49 15.28 -1.33 -29.91
CA VAL A 49 14.08 -2.04 -30.37
C VAL A 49 12.83 -1.24 -29.98
N ILE A 50 11.92 -1.06 -30.95
CA ILE A 50 10.62 -0.43 -30.71
C ILE A 50 9.80 -1.32 -29.76
N GLY A 51 9.31 -0.74 -28.67
CA GLY A 51 8.61 -1.48 -27.61
C GLY A 51 9.52 -2.18 -26.61
N GLY A 52 10.85 -2.05 -26.77
CA GLY A 52 11.86 -2.48 -25.80
C GLY A 52 12.14 -1.42 -24.73
N LEU A 53 13.02 -1.75 -23.77
CA LEU A 53 13.34 -0.89 -22.63
C LEU A 53 13.97 0.47 -23.00
N TYR A 54 14.58 0.51 -24.19
CA TYR A 54 15.29 1.64 -24.76
C TYR A 54 14.53 2.33 -25.90
N ASP A 55 13.21 2.16 -25.97
CA ASP A 55 12.38 2.75 -27.02
C ASP A 55 12.65 4.27 -27.17
N PRO A 56 12.89 4.79 -28.38
CA PRO A 56 13.17 6.22 -28.62
C PRO A 56 12.08 7.19 -28.18
N ALA A 57 10.85 6.72 -27.93
CA ALA A 57 9.79 7.51 -27.31
C ALA A 57 10.12 7.92 -25.87
N MET A 58 10.97 7.17 -25.18
CA MET A 58 11.35 7.43 -23.79
C MET A 58 12.57 8.34 -23.63
N GLY A 59 13.10 8.84 -24.76
CA GLY A 59 14.25 9.72 -24.84
C GLY A 59 15.33 9.14 -25.77
N PRO A 60 16.16 9.99 -26.37
CA PRO A 60 17.30 9.53 -27.17
C PRO A 60 18.36 8.92 -26.25
N ILE A 61 19.05 7.90 -26.75
CA ILE A 61 20.20 7.27 -26.07
C ILE A 61 21.49 7.92 -26.53
N ASN A 62 21.55 8.23 -27.84
CA ASN A 62 22.68 8.88 -28.48
C ASN A 62 22.47 10.39 -28.57
N ASP A 63 23.56 11.16 -28.47
CA ASP A 63 23.51 12.63 -28.53
C ASP A 63 23.01 13.18 -29.86
N ASN A 64 23.18 12.42 -30.94
CA ASN A 64 22.80 12.81 -32.29
C ASN A 64 21.34 12.49 -32.63
N GLU A 65 20.61 11.84 -31.71
CA GLU A 65 19.22 11.45 -31.92
C GLU A 65 18.27 12.43 -31.24
N SER A 66 17.12 12.65 -31.86
CA SER A 66 16.01 13.42 -31.29
C SER A 66 14.97 12.51 -30.67
N CYS A 67 14.43 12.93 -29.53
CA CYS A 67 13.33 12.25 -28.86
C CYS A 67 12.09 12.21 -29.77
N LYS A 68 11.43 11.05 -29.86
CA LYS A 68 10.21 10.92 -30.68
C LYS A 68 8.97 11.58 -30.06
N ILE A 69 9.02 11.98 -28.79
CA ILE A 69 7.89 12.61 -28.09
C ILE A 69 8.07 14.13 -28.00
N CYS A 70 9.17 14.63 -27.43
CA CYS A 70 9.38 16.07 -27.30
C CYS A 70 10.16 16.72 -28.47
N GLY A 71 10.75 15.94 -29.38
CA GLY A 71 11.54 16.43 -30.51
C GLY A 71 12.92 17.01 -30.15
N GLN A 72 13.26 17.07 -28.87
CA GLN A 72 14.54 17.63 -28.39
C GLN A 72 15.68 16.60 -28.48
N LEU A 73 16.91 17.10 -28.55
CA LEU A 73 18.14 16.30 -28.45
C LEU A 73 18.41 15.85 -27.01
N SER A 74 19.37 14.93 -26.82
CA SER A 74 19.72 14.34 -25.51
C SER A 74 19.95 15.39 -24.42
N SER A 75 20.63 16.49 -24.74
CA SER A 75 21.03 17.52 -23.77
C SER A 75 19.87 18.36 -23.23
N SER A 76 18.76 18.45 -23.97
CA SER A 76 17.60 19.28 -23.60
C SER A 76 16.40 18.46 -23.15
N CYS A 77 16.30 17.21 -23.62
CA CYS A 77 15.20 16.31 -23.31
C CYS A 77 15.21 15.90 -21.82
N GLN A 78 14.13 16.22 -21.10
CA GLN A 78 13.91 15.78 -19.70
C GLN A 78 13.49 14.30 -19.59
N GLY A 79 13.34 13.60 -20.72
CA GLY A 79 12.96 12.20 -20.78
C GLY A 79 11.48 11.93 -20.48
N HIS A 80 11.00 10.76 -20.91
CA HIS A 80 9.60 10.35 -20.73
C HIS A 80 9.48 8.95 -20.15
N CYS A 81 8.53 8.76 -19.23
CA CYS A 81 8.34 7.49 -18.54
C CYS A 81 7.66 6.45 -19.44
N GLY A 82 8.08 5.20 -19.30
CA GLY A 82 7.41 4.02 -19.82
C GLY A 82 6.64 3.29 -18.72
N HIS A 83 5.94 2.22 -19.08
CA HIS A 83 5.40 1.28 -18.12
C HIS A 83 5.41 -0.16 -18.64
N ILE A 84 5.46 -1.11 -17.73
CA ILE A 84 5.29 -2.54 -18.00
C ILE A 84 4.00 -2.99 -17.30
N ASP A 85 3.04 -3.50 -18.07
CA ASP A 85 1.90 -4.22 -17.50
C ASP A 85 2.35 -5.62 -17.09
N LEU A 86 2.15 -5.96 -15.83
CA LEU A 86 2.42 -7.30 -15.33
C LEU A 86 1.30 -8.24 -15.76
N ALA A 87 1.66 -9.48 -16.15
CA ALA A 87 0.67 -10.48 -16.55
C ALA A 87 -0.28 -10.85 -15.40
N THR A 88 0.23 -10.82 -14.17
CA THR A 88 -0.52 -11.01 -12.93
C THR A 88 -0.06 -9.99 -11.90
N GLU A 89 -0.97 -9.63 -11.00
CA GLU A 89 -0.62 -8.73 -9.90
C GLU A 89 0.33 -9.43 -8.93
N ILE A 90 1.33 -8.68 -8.46
CA ILE A 90 2.30 -9.16 -7.49
C ILE A 90 2.19 -8.36 -6.20
N PHE A 91 2.67 -8.92 -5.09
CA PHE A 91 2.75 -8.16 -3.85
C PHE A 91 3.77 -7.03 -3.98
N ASN A 92 3.45 -5.86 -3.42
CA ASN A 92 4.39 -4.75 -3.29
C ASN A 92 5.49 -5.12 -2.26
N PRO A 93 6.75 -5.30 -2.68
CA PRO A 93 7.84 -5.74 -1.80
C PRO A 93 8.07 -4.80 -0.61
N LEU A 94 7.91 -3.49 -0.83
CA LEU A 94 8.12 -2.46 0.20
C LEU A 94 7.09 -2.57 1.33
N LEU A 95 5.88 -3.02 1.00
CA LEU A 95 4.77 -3.10 1.95
C LEU A 95 4.49 -4.52 2.44
N PHE A 96 5.21 -5.50 1.90
CA PHE A 96 5.00 -6.92 2.18
C PHE A 96 5.06 -7.27 3.69
N PRO A 97 5.99 -6.73 4.51
CA PRO A 97 5.98 -6.99 5.96
C PRO A 97 4.72 -6.44 6.66
N THR A 98 4.22 -5.29 6.20
CA THR A 98 2.97 -4.72 6.70
C THR A 98 1.79 -5.59 6.31
N LEU A 99 1.75 -6.02 5.04
CA LEU A 99 0.71 -6.91 4.51
C LEU A 99 0.64 -8.20 5.32
N LEU A 100 1.78 -8.85 5.57
CA LEU A 100 1.83 -10.06 6.40
C LEU A 100 1.24 -9.83 7.78
N THR A 101 1.64 -8.75 8.44
CA THR A 101 1.15 -8.41 9.78
C THR A 101 -0.37 -8.20 9.77
N LEU A 102 -0.90 -7.57 8.73
CA LEU A 102 -2.32 -7.33 8.54
C LEU A 102 -3.11 -8.63 8.34
N ILE A 103 -2.67 -9.50 7.41
CA ILE A 103 -3.29 -10.80 7.15
C ILE A 103 -3.24 -11.68 8.41
N GLN A 104 -2.13 -11.64 9.16
CA GLN A 104 -2.00 -12.37 10.42
C GLN A 104 -2.93 -11.86 11.53
N ASN A 105 -3.48 -10.65 11.43
CA ASN A 105 -4.38 -10.06 12.41
C ASN A 105 -5.87 -10.09 12.00
N MET A 106 -6.16 -10.32 10.72
CA MET A 106 -7.53 -10.50 10.23
C MET A 106 -8.00 -11.95 10.35
N CYS A 107 -9.32 -12.16 10.30
CA CYS A 107 -9.93 -13.48 10.21
C CYS A 107 -10.30 -13.79 8.75
N PHE A 108 -9.90 -14.96 8.23
CA PHE A 108 -10.21 -15.34 6.86
C PHE A 108 -11.69 -15.71 6.64
N SER A 109 -12.45 -15.99 7.70
CA SER A 109 -13.84 -16.41 7.57
C SER A 109 -14.85 -15.27 7.76
N CYS A 110 -14.68 -14.41 8.77
CA CYS A 110 -15.59 -13.25 8.97
C CYS A 110 -15.04 -11.95 8.36
N HIS A 111 -13.80 -11.95 7.86
CA HIS A 111 -13.14 -10.79 7.27
C HIS A 111 -13.09 -9.55 8.18
N MET A 112 -13.10 -9.75 9.49
CA MET A 112 -12.85 -8.72 10.51
C MET A 112 -11.46 -8.89 11.11
N PHE A 113 -11.00 -7.94 11.91
CA PHE A 113 -9.89 -8.21 12.82
C PHE A 113 -10.26 -9.35 13.80
N LYS A 114 -9.29 -10.16 14.21
CA LYS A 114 -9.53 -11.28 15.15
C LYS A 114 -9.88 -10.84 16.57
N ARG A 115 -9.77 -9.54 16.85
CA ARG A 115 -10.09 -8.90 18.13
C ARG A 115 -11.60 -8.73 18.27
N LYS A 116 -12.10 -8.73 19.50
CA LYS A 116 -13.46 -8.27 19.81
C LYS A 116 -13.69 -6.87 19.24
N LYS A 117 -14.89 -6.60 18.73
CA LYS A 117 -15.27 -5.31 18.16
C LYS A 117 -15.07 -4.17 19.15
N GLU A 118 -15.44 -4.38 20.41
CA GLU A 118 -15.25 -3.39 21.49
C GLU A 118 -13.78 -2.92 21.60
N LYS A 119 -12.82 -3.86 21.51
CA LYS A 119 -11.39 -3.51 21.55
C LYS A 119 -10.95 -2.73 20.31
N VAL A 120 -11.45 -3.08 19.13
CA VAL A 120 -11.13 -2.35 17.88
C VAL A 120 -11.69 -0.94 17.95
N HIS A 121 -12.93 -0.78 18.41
CA HIS A 121 -13.57 0.52 18.61
C HIS A 121 -12.83 1.37 19.65
N ALA A 122 -12.33 0.77 20.74
CA ALA A 122 -11.49 1.47 21.71
C ALA A 122 -10.22 2.04 21.08
N TYR A 123 -9.53 1.27 20.21
CA TYR A 123 -8.37 1.79 19.48
C TYR A 123 -8.75 2.90 18.50
N ILE A 124 -9.86 2.76 17.78
CA ILE A 124 -10.37 3.81 16.89
C ILE A 124 -10.67 5.09 17.68
N ALA A 125 -11.31 4.98 18.85
CA ALA A 125 -11.61 6.12 19.71
C ALA A 125 -10.33 6.81 20.18
N GLN A 126 -9.32 6.05 20.62
CA GLN A 126 -8.01 6.59 20.99
C GLN A 126 -7.34 7.32 19.81
N LEU A 127 -7.36 6.74 18.61
CA LEU A 127 -6.79 7.37 17.42
C LEU A 127 -7.53 8.64 17.01
N LYS A 128 -8.87 8.67 17.14
CA LYS A 128 -9.69 9.88 16.93
C LYS A 128 -9.36 10.98 17.94
N LEU A 129 -9.09 10.65 19.21
CA LEU A 129 -8.67 11.63 20.21
C LEU A 129 -7.30 12.24 19.88
N ILE A 130 -6.33 11.40 19.50
CA ILE A 130 -5.02 11.89 19.06
C ILE A 130 -5.15 12.78 17.82
N LEU A 131 -6.00 12.41 16.87
CA LEU A 131 -6.30 13.21 15.67
C LEU A 131 -6.83 14.60 16.04
N LYS A 132 -7.72 14.68 17.04
CA LYS A 132 -8.24 15.95 17.59
C LYS A 132 -7.22 16.75 18.40
N GLY A 133 -6.04 16.18 18.69
CA GLY A 133 -4.98 16.82 19.47
C GLY A 133 -5.01 16.47 20.97
N ASP A 134 -6.00 15.68 21.42
CA ASP A 134 -6.11 15.27 22.82
C ASP A 134 -5.32 13.97 23.09
N ILE A 135 -4.01 14.13 23.24
CA ILE A 135 -3.08 13.03 23.52
C ILE A 135 -3.25 12.50 24.95
N VAL A 136 -3.60 13.38 25.90
CA VAL A 136 -3.67 13.03 27.33
C VAL A 136 -4.83 12.09 27.59
N SER A 137 -6.02 12.41 27.06
CA SER A 137 -7.20 11.55 27.19
C SER A 137 -6.99 10.21 26.47
N ALA A 138 -6.34 10.22 25.30
CA ALA A 138 -6.01 9.00 24.58
C ALA A 138 -5.10 8.06 25.39
N ARG A 139 -4.13 8.61 26.14
CA ARG A 139 -3.25 7.80 27.01
C ARG A 139 -4.01 7.19 28.18
N ARG A 140 -4.88 7.96 28.84
CA ARG A 140 -5.72 7.45 29.96
C ARG A 140 -6.60 6.27 29.52
N MET A 141 -7.13 6.30 28.30
CA MET A 141 -7.86 5.16 27.73
C MET A 141 -6.97 3.94 27.47
N SER A 142 -5.68 4.10 27.19
CA SER A 142 -4.75 2.98 27.03
C SER A 142 -4.48 2.24 28.34
N ASP A 143 -4.49 2.95 29.47
CA ASP A 143 -4.15 2.39 30.78
C ASP A 143 -5.30 1.52 31.34
N ASN A 144 -6.55 1.87 31.02
CA ASN A 144 -7.74 1.10 31.38
C ASN A 144 -7.95 -0.16 30.52
N VAL A 145 -7.29 -0.29 29.37
CA VAL A 145 -7.42 -1.48 28.47
C VAL A 145 -6.49 -2.62 28.89
N THR A 146 -5.54 -2.37 29.80
CA THR A 146 -4.60 -3.37 30.34
C THR A 146 -5.05 -4.01 31.66
N GLY A 147 -6.09 -3.49 32.30
CA GLY A 147 -6.71 -4.05 33.51
C GLY A 147 -8.09 -4.64 33.22
N THR A 148 -8.42 -5.72 33.90
CA THR A 148 -9.74 -6.38 33.92
C THR A 148 -10.90 -5.43 34.23
N ASP A 149 -12.07 -5.80 33.67
CA ASP A 149 -13.44 -5.34 33.96
C ASP A 149 -13.76 -3.86 33.75
N VAL A 150 -14.31 -3.54 32.58
CA VAL A 150 -15.14 -2.34 32.40
C VAL A 150 -16.46 -2.63 33.11
N VAL A 151 -16.64 -2.04 34.29
CA VAL A 151 -17.96 -1.76 34.86
C VAL A 151 -18.61 -0.75 33.91
N ILE A 152 -19.67 -1.18 33.23
CA ILE A 152 -20.55 -0.30 32.46
C ILE A 152 -21.47 0.34 33.49
N ASP A 153 -21.40 1.67 33.61
CA ASP A 153 -22.34 2.45 34.41
C ASP A 153 -23.73 2.37 33.74
N PRO A 154 -24.80 1.92 34.42
CA PRO A 154 -26.10 1.66 33.78
C PRO A 154 -26.86 2.91 33.32
N ASP A 155 -26.39 4.11 33.66
CA ASP A 155 -27.11 5.36 33.44
C ASP A 155 -26.67 6.12 32.17
N ASP A 156 -25.71 5.61 31.39
CA ASP A 156 -25.47 6.11 30.03
C ASP A 156 -26.50 5.48 29.08
N GLU A 157 -27.65 6.16 29.01
CA GLU A 157 -28.74 5.93 28.07
C GLU A 157 -28.19 5.91 26.63
N TYR A 158 -28.02 4.69 26.08
CA TYR A 158 -27.73 4.46 24.67
C TYR A 158 -28.94 4.91 23.84
N ASN A 159 -28.91 6.14 23.34
CA ASN A 159 -29.80 6.56 22.28
C ASN A 159 -29.42 5.84 20.98
N ASP A 160 -30.19 4.81 20.66
CA ASP A 160 -30.10 3.96 19.47
C ASP A 160 -30.96 4.55 18.31
N GLU A 161 -30.92 5.88 18.13
CA GLU A 161 -31.78 6.60 17.16
C GLU A 161 -31.03 7.26 15.99
N ASP A 162 -29.94 6.67 15.51
CA ASP A 162 -29.34 7.09 14.22
C ASP A 162 -29.03 5.86 13.32
N GLU A 163 -30.07 5.07 13.04
CA GLU A 163 -30.14 4.29 11.80
C GLU A 163 -30.58 5.21 10.65
N ASP A 164 -29.83 5.21 9.56
CA ASP A 164 -30.07 5.88 8.27
C ASP A 164 -29.80 7.40 8.16
N ALA A 165 -28.54 7.83 8.34
CA ALA A 165 -28.01 8.97 7.60
C ALA A 165 -26.47 9.02 7.54
N ASN A 166 -25.93 8.79 6.34
CA ASN A 166 -24.64 9.32 5.88
C ASN A 166 -23.38 8.86 6.66
N TYR A 167 -22.76 7.77 6.18
CA TYR A 167 -21.39 7.33 6.48
C TYR A 167 -20.36 8.41 6.04
N ASN A 168 -20.36 9.56 6.71
CA ASN A 168 -19.36 10.60 6.51
C ASN A 168 -18.05 10.11 7.13
N GLN A 169 -17.27 9.44 6.28
CA GLN A 169 -15.92 9.87 5.94
C GLN A 169 -15.30 10.73 7.06
N VAL A 170 -14.46 10.12 7.91
CA VAL A 170 -13.54 10.90 8.74
C VAL A 170 -12.78 11.79 7.76
N ASN A 171 -13.04 13.08 7.79
CA ASN A 171 -12.60 13.99 6.75
C ASN A 171 -11.12 14.31 7.00
N PHE A 172 -10.21 13.45 6.53
CA PHE A 172 -8.76 13.65 6.65
C PHE A 172 -8.22 14.63 5.59
N GLU A 173 -9.08 15.19 4.72
CA GLU A 173 -8.67 16.04 3.60
C GLU A 173 -7.84 17.28 4.02
N GLN A 174 -7.78 17.60 5.32
CA GLN A 174 -6.98 18.71 5.84
C GLN A 174 -6.10 18.35 7.06
N HIS A 175 -6.01 17.08 7.47
CA HIS A 175 -5.28 16.75 8.70
C HIS A 175 -3.82 16.34 8.45
N THR A 176 -2.90 17.16 8.97
CA THR A 176 -1.47 16.83 9.09
C THR A 176 -1.16 16.45 10.53
N TRP A 177 -0.70 15.21 10.74
CA TRP A 177 -0.22 14.78 12.04
C TRP A 177 0.99 15.63 12.46
N THR A 178 0.92 16.25 13.63
CA THR A 178 2.13 16.75 14.29
C THR A 178 3.05 15.59 14.65
N SER A 179 4.35 15.84 14.82
CA SER A 179 5.30 14.78 15.20
C SER A 179 4.90 14.07 16.51
N ALA A 180 4.31 14.80 17.46
CA ALA A 180 3.82 14.23 18.71
C ALA A 180 2.62 13.31 18.49
N GLN A 181 1.59 13.77 17.76
CA GLN A 181 0.42 12.96 17.44
C GLN A 181 0.81 11.71 16.64
N HIS A 182 1.68 11.86 15.63
CA HIS A 182 2.15 10.75 14.81
C HIS A 182 2.87 9.68 15.63
N ARG A 183 3.73 10.09 16.57
CA ARG A 183 4.47 9.17 17.45
C ARG A 183 3.51 8.35 18.32
N GLU A 184 2.53 9.00 18.94
CA GLU A 184 1.56 8.31 19.81
C GLU A 184 0.62 7.40 19.00
N ALA A 185 0.13 7.87 17.85
CA ALA A 185 -0.68 7.05 16.95
C ALA A 185 0.08 5.81 16.47
N ARG A 186 1.37 5.96 16.13
CA ARG A 186 2.25 4.84 15.75
C ARG A 186 2.45 3.86 16.91
N SER A 187 2.59 4.36 18.14
CA SER A 187 2.68 3.51 19.35
C SER A 187 1.46 2.63 19.51
N ILE A 188 0.25 3.19 19.32
CA ILE A 188 -1.01 2.44 19.35
C ILE A 188 -1.04 1.36 18.27
N LEU A 189 -0.64 1.68 17.04
CA LEU A 189 -0.60 0.68 15.96
C LEU A 189 0.41 -0.42 16.21
N ILE A 190 1.56 -0.12 16.82
CA ILE A 190 2.53 -1.14 17.21
C ILE A 190 1.92 -2.08 18.26
N LYS A 191 1.26 -1.54 19.29
CA LYS A 191 0.54 -2.34 20.29
C LYS A 191 -0.54 -3.23 19.63
N PHE A 192 -1.34 -2.65 18.73
CA PHE A 192 -2.37 -3.38 17.99
C PHE A 192 -1.79 -4.55 17.17
N LYS A 193 -0.65 -4.33 16.51
CA LYS A 193 0.00 -5.33 15.65
C LYS A 193 0.74 -6.42 16.43
N ALA A 194 1.23 -6.11 17.63
CA ALA A 194 2.05 -7.00 18.45
C ALA A 194 1.25 -8.15 19.10
N GLU A 195 0.03 -7.89 19.55
CA GLU A 195 -0.77 -8.90 20.25
C GLU A 195 -1.33 -9.96 19.28
N ARG A 196 -0.88 -11.20 19.48
CA ARG A 196 -1.16 -12.34 18.61
C ARG A 196 -2.39 -13.11 19.08
N ILE A 197 -3.53 -12.85 18.46
CA ILE A 197 -4.76 -13.61 18.72
C ILE A 197 -4.79 -14.89 17.88
N LYS A 198 -4.88 -16.05 18.54
CA LYS A 198 -4.91 -17.37 17.88
C LYS A 198 -6.28 -17.64 17.24
N LYS A 199 -7.34 -17.53 18.04
CA LYS A 199 -8.74 -17.80 17.65
C LYS A 199 -9.51 -16.50 17.52
N CYS A 200 -10.29 -16.32 16.45
CA CYS A 200 -11.06 -15.11 16.24
C CYS A 200 -12.07 -14.90 17.38
N GLN A 201 -12.05 -13.75 18.04
CA GLN A 201 -12.97 -13.44 19.13
C GLN A 201 -14.39 -13.07 18.66
N ASN A 202 -14.58 -12.84 17.36
CA ASN A 202 -15.88 -12.47 16.78
C ASN A 202 -16.67 -13.68 16.29
N CYS A 203 -16.04 -14.58 15.52
CA CYS A 203 -16.71 -15.77 14.95
C CYS A 203 -16.21 -17.10 15.52
N LEU A 204 -15.26 -17.07 16.46
CA LEU A 204 -14.71 -18.25 17.12
C LEU A 204 -14.10 -19.29 16.17
N ARG A 205 -13.73 -18.90 14.95
CA ARG A 205 -12.98 -19.75 14.02
C ARG A 205 -11.48 -19.53 14.16
N ASP A 206 -10.74 -20.60 13.91
CA ASP A 206 -9.28 -20.56 13.84
C ASP A 206 -8.84 -20.04 12.47
N ASN A 207 -7.72 -19.35 12.42
CA ASN A 207 -7.06 -19.03 11.16
C ASN A 207 -6.05 -20.13 10.82
N PRO A 208 -5.78 -20.37 9.52
CA PRO A 208 -4.65 -21.19 9.11
C PRO A 208 -3.34 -20.60 9.63
N LYS A 209 -2.34 -21.46 9.82
CA LYS A 209 -0.98 -21.00 10.10
C LYS A 209 -0.44 -20.35 8.83
N ILE A 210 -0.02 -19.10 8.95
CA ILE A 210 0.56 -18.33 7.86
C ILE A 210 2.08 -18.34 7.99
N SER A 211 2.79 -18.70 6.94
CA SER A 211 4.25 -18.55 6.83
C SER A 211 4.60 -17.80 5.55
N SER A 212 5.78 -17.18 5.53
CA SER A 212 6.36 -16.57 4.35
C SER A 212 7.83 -16.95 4.34
N PRO A 213 8.19 -18.03 3.63
CA PRO A 213 9.58 -18.50 3.59
C PRO A 213 10.48 -17.55 2.80
N GLU A 214 9.92 -16.87 1.80
CA GLU A 214 10.64 -15.93 0.93
C GLU A 214 9.84 -14.64 0.76
N LEU A 215 10.53 -13.54 0.44
CA LEU A 215 9.86 -12.28 0.15
C LEU A 215 8.94 -12.45 -1.06
N GLY A 216 7.66 -12.11 -0.90
CA GLY A 216 6.67 -12.26 -1.97
C GLY A 216 5.92 -13.60 -2.00
N THR A 217 6.23 -14.55 -1.11
CA THR A 217 5.47 -15.80 -0.98
C THR A 217 4.72 -15.86 0.35
N ILE A 218 3.44 -16.23 0.30
CA ILE A 218 2.60 -16.43 1.48
C ILE A 218 2.03 -17.84 1.41
N ASN A 219 2.34 -18.66 2.40
CA ASN A 219 1.84 -20.02 2.51
C ASN A 219 0.86 -20.11 3.68
N ILE A 220 -0.22 -20.85 3.47
CA ILE A 220 -1.19 -21.20 4.50
C ILE A 220 -1.19 -22.70 4.74
N LEU A 221 -1.24 -23.07 6.02
CA LEU A 221 -1.35 -24.45 6.46
C LEU A 221 -2.58 -24.59 7.36
N PHE A 222 -3.56 -25.36 6.90
CA PHE A 222 -4.69 -25.76 7.70
C PHE A 222 -4.34 -27.00 8.53
N LYS A 223 -4.74 -27.00 9.80
CA LYS A 223 -4.66 -28.21 10.63
C LYS A 223 -5.85 -29.11 10.33
N ASP A 224 -5.67 -30.42 10.39
CA ASP A 224 -6.73 -31.39 10.10
C ASP A 224 -7.99 -31.19 10.94
N ALA A 225 -7.84 -30.83 12.21
CA ALA A 225 -8.96 -30.52 13.09
C ALA A 225 -9.77 -29.31 12.59
N MET A 226 -9.09 -28.30 12.04
CA MET A 226 -9.72 -27.11 11.48
C MET A 226 -10.42 -27.43 10.15
N MET A 227 -9.79 -28.24 9.29
CA MET A 227 -10.41 -28.73 8.05
C MET A 227 -11.70 -29.49 8.35
N ARG A 228 -11.68 -30.41 9.32
CA ARG A 228 -12.86 -31.17 9.74
C ARG A 228 -13.98 -30.26 10.28
N ALA A 229 -13.65 -29.26 11.09
CA ALA A 229 -14.65 -28.31 11.61
C ALA A 229 -15.29 -27.45 10.51
N ASN A 230 -14.54 -27.09 9.47
CA ASN A 230 -15.05 -26.32 8.33
C ASN A 230 -16.01 -27.15 7.46
N VAL A 231 -15.74 -28.44 7.28
CA VAL A 231 -16.64 -29.37 6.57
C VAL A 231 -17.97 -29.52 7.31
N ILE A 232 -17.91 -29.70 8.63
CA ILE A 232 -19.11 -29.83 9.48
C ILE A 232 -19.97 -28.56 9.46
N SER A 233 -19.35 -27.37 9.31
CA SER A 233 -20.04 -26.09 9.24
C SER A 233 -20.50 -25.67 7.84
N GLY A 234 -20.41 -26.56 6.85
CA GLY A 234 -20.94 -26.34 5.50
C GLY A 234 -20.19 -25.28 4.68
N GLN A 235 -18.92 -25.01 4.98
CA GLN A 235 -18.10 -24.09 4.19
C GLN A 235 -17.77 -24.69 2.81
N PRO A 236 -17.74 -23.89 1.73
CA PRO A 236 -17.37 -24.40 0.41
C PRO A 236 -15.93 -24.93 0.41
N MET A 237 -15.77 -26.21 0.03
CA MET A 237 -14.50 -26.96 0.02
C MET A 237 -13.43 -26.39 -0.93
N ASN A 238 -13.79 -25.48 -1.83
CA ASN A 238 -12.99 -25.12 -3.01
C ASN A 238 -11.90 -24.05 -2.76
N GLU A 239 -11.85 -23.42 -1.58
CA GLU A 239 -10.91 -22.33 -1.28
C GLU A 239 -9.89 -22.65 -0.16
N MET A 240 -9.88 -23.88 0.35
CA MET A 240 -9.29 -24.16 1.66
C MET A 240 -8.32 -25.36 1.64
N SER A 241 -7.42 -25.42 0.67
CA SER A 241 -6.27 -26.34 0.74
C SER A 241 -5.06 -25.64 1.35
N SER A 242 -4.24 -26.40 2.07
CA SER A 242 -2.91 -25.91 2.46
C SER A 242 -2.11 -25.68 1.18
N GLY A 243 -1.43 -24.54 1.09
CA GLY A 243 -0.74 -24.15 -0.14
C GLY A 243 -0.33 -22.68 -0.15
N GLN A 244 0.09 -22.21 -1.31
CA GLN A 244 0.46 -20.83 -1.52
C GLN A 244 -0.79 -19.96 -1.76
N LEU A 245 -0.89 -18.86 -1.03
CA LEU A 245 -1.89 -17.82 -1.26
C LEU A 245 -1.44 -16.92 -2.41
N LEU A 246 -2.25 -16.87 -3.46
CA LEU A 246 -2.05 -15.97 -4.58
C LEU A 246 -2.38 -14.52 -4.18
N PRO A 247 -1.71 -13.53 -4.79
CA PRO A 247 -2.02 -12.11 -4.59
C PRO A 247 -3.51 -11.77 -4.76
N SER A 248 -4.17 -12.34 -5.77
CA SER A 248 -5.60 -12.14 -6.03
C SER A 248 -6.51 -12.63 -4.89
N THR A 249 -6.21 -13.80 -4.31
CA THR A 249 -6.93 -14.33 -3.14
C THR A 249 -6.76 -13.41 -1.93
N VAL A 250 -5.53 -12.95 -1.68
CA VAL A 250 -5.24 -12.00 -0.59
C VAL A 250 -5.98 -10.68 -0.81
N LYS A 251 -5.97 -10.14 -2.04
CA LYS A 251 -6.71 -8.93 -2.41
C LYS A 251 -8.20 -9.06 -2.14
N GLY A 252 -8.79 -10.21 -2.45
CA GLY A 252 -10.19 -10.53 -2.12
C GLY A 252 -10.47 -10.46 -0.61
N HIS A 253 -9.58 -11.02 0.21
CA HIS A 253 -9.70 -10.94 1.67
C HIS A 253 -9.57 -9.51 2.20
N LEU A 254 -8.57 -8.75 1.74
CA LEU A 254 -8.39 -7.35 2.18
C LEU A 254 -9.55 -6.45 1.73
N SER A 255 -10.11 -6.69 0.55
CA SER A 255 -11.30 -5.97 0.08
C SER A 255 -12.47 -6.11 1.04
N LYS A 256 -12.73 -7.33 1.52
CA LYS A 256 -13.76 -7.59 2.53
C LYS A 256 -13.41 -6.97 3.88
N LEU A 257 -12.14 -6.99 4.29
CA LEU A 257 -11.69 -6.32 5.53
C LEU A 257 -11.91 -4.81 5.49
N TRP A 258 -11.58 -4.15 4.37
CA TRP A 258 -11.79 -2.70 4.23
C TRP A 258 -13.27 -2.33 4.21
N LYS A 259 -14.13 -3.21 3.70
CA LYS A 259 -15.59 -3.02 3.76
C LYS A 259 -16.14 -3.15 5.18
N ASN A 260 -15.65 -4.14 5.93
CA ASN A 260 -16.21 -4.41 7.26
C ASN A 260 -15.59 -3.58 8.38
N GLU A 261 -14.34 -3.13 8.24
CA GLU A 261 -13.58 -2.36 9.25
C GLU A 261 -12.97 -1.06 8.66
N PRO A 262 -13.76 -0.20 7.98
CA PRO A 262 -13.23 0.91 7.19
C PRO A 262 -12.47 1.95 8.03
N GLN A 263 -12.96 2.27 9.23
CA GLN A 263 -12.37 3.30 10.10
C GLN A 263 -10.96 2.92 10.55
N MET A 264 -10.78 1.71 11.08
CA MET A 264 -9.46 1.22 11.50
C MET A 264 -8.50 1.09 10.32
N CYS A 265 -9.00 0.61 9.18
CA CYS A 265 -8.20 0.48 7.95
C CYS A 265 -7.72 1.84 7.43
N SER A 266 -8.55 2.87 7.51
CA SER A 266 -8.18 4.25 7.15
C SER A 266 -7.00 4.75 7.98
N PHE A 267 -7.07 4.60 9.31
CA PHE A 267 -5.97 4.99 10.20
C PHE A 267 -4.68 4.21 9.93
N LEU A 268 -4.78 2.90 9.65
CA LEU A 268 -3.61 2.07 9.30
C LEU A 268 -2.89 2.59 8.05
N CYS A 269 -3.62 3.03 7.02
CA CYS A 269 -3.03 3.61 5.81
C CYS A 269 -2.39 4.97 6.09
N ASP A 270 -3.12 5.86 6.75
CA ASP A 270 -2.72 7.25 6.98
C ASP A 270 -1.49 7.36 7.90
N ILE A 271 -1.49 6.68 9.06
CA ILE A 271 -0.38 6.73 10.03
C ILE A 271 0.89 6.08 9.48
N GLN A 272 0.79 5.15 8.54
CA GLN A 272 1.99 4.59 7.92
C GLN A 272 2.59 5.51 6.85
N GLN A 273 2.10 6.76 6.73
CA GLN A 273 2.47 7.73 5.70
C GLN A 273 2.30 7.15 4.29
N LYS A 274 1.46 6.12 4.16
CA LYS A 274 1.02 5.57 2.89
C LYS A 274 -0.24 6.34 2.51
N ARG A 275 -0.12 7.67 2.50
CA ARG A 275 -1.24 8.56 2.20
C ARG A 275 -1.80 8.09 0.86
N LEU A 276 -3.02 7.61 0.95
CA LEU A 276 -3.86 7.45 -0.20
C LEU A 276 -4.47 8.82 -0.37
N ASP A 277 -4.42 9.35 -1.58
CA ASP A 277 -5.46 10.30 -1.93
C ASP A 277 -6.78 9.63 -1.56
N PHE A 278 -7.57 10.34 -0.76
CA PHE A 278 -8.92 9.95 -0.36
C PHE A 278 -9.79 9.54 -1.56
N SER A 279 -9.36 9.95 -2.76
CA SER A 279 -9.80 9.53 -4.09
C SER A 279 -9.93 8.02 -4.31
N LEU A 280 -9.31 7.13 -3.52
CA LEU A 280 -9.44 5.67 -3.73
C LEU A 280 -10.71 5.04 -3.14
N GLY A 281 -11.60 5.83 -2.52
CA GLY A 281 -12.99 5.41 -2.25
C GLY A 281 -13.12 4.06 -1.54
N GLY A 282 -12.31 3.82 -0.50
CA GLY A 282 -12.32 2.56 0.26
C GLY A 282 -11.44 1.42 -0.31
N LYS A 283 -10.71 1.65 -1.41
CA LYS A 283 -9.78 0.67 -2.02
C LYS A 283 -8.33 0.79 -1.52
N GLY A 284 -8.13 1.27 -0.30
CA GLY A 284 -6.79 1.56 0.22
C GLY A 284 -5.85 0.37 0.32
N TYR A 285 -6.41 -0.84 0.37
CA TYR A 285 -5.64 -2.09 0.32
C TYR A 285 -4.92 -2.32 -1.02
N MET A 286 -5.25 -1.59 -2.09
CA MET A 286 -4.62 -1.81 -3.40
C MET A 286 -3.12 -1.50 -3.42
N ILE A 287 -2.60 -0.67 -2.51
CA ILE A 287 -1.16 -0.36 -2.41
C ILE A 287 -0.27 -1.58 -2.14
N PHE A 288 -0.85 -2.63 -1.57
CA PHE A 288 -0.14 -3.87 -1.28
C PHE A 288 0.09 -4.72 -2.54
N PHE A 289 -0.45 -4.31 -3.68
CA PHE A 289 -0.38 -5.02 -4.96
C PHE A 289 0.17 -4.10 -6.05
N MET A 290 0.90 -4.66 -6.99
CA MET A 290 1.41 -3.98 -8.17
C MET A 290 0.92 -4.71 -9.41
N GLU A 291 0.24 -3.99 -10.29
CA GLU A 291 -0.21 -4.47 -11.61
C GLU A 291 0.64 -3.86 -12.73
N VAL A 292 1.31 -2.75 -12.45
CA VAL A 292 2.08 -1.97 -13.42
C VAL A 292 3.38 -1.52 -12.79
N LEU A 293 4.48 -1.65 -13.52
CA LEU A 293 5.78 -1.09 -13.14
C LEU A 293 6.06 0.17 -13.96
N LEU A 294 6.39 1.26 -13.28
CA LEU A 294 6.89 2.47 -13.94
C LEU A 294 8.31 2.20 -14.44
N VAL A 295 8.54 2.53 -15.70
CA VAL A 295 9.87 2.48 -16.31
C VAL A 295 10.38 3.93 -16.39
N PRO A 296 11.49 4.29 -15.73
CA PRO A 296 12.04 5.63 -15.81
C PRO A 296 12.36 6.09 -17.25
N PRO A 297 12.65 7.35 -17.51
CA PRO A 297 13.20 7.77 -18.80
C PRO A 297 14.58 7.16 -19.13
N ASN A 298 14.94 7.12 -20.42
CA ASN A 298 16.20 6.55 -20.89
C ASN A 298 17.44 7.26 -20.31
N GLN A 299 17.38 8.58 -20.08
CA GLN A 299 18.49 9.32 -19.47
C GLN A 299 18.88 8.84 -18.05
N PHE A 300 17.95 8.19 -17.34
CA PHE A 300 18.20 7.59 -16.01
C PHE A 300 18.61 6.12 -16.09
N ARG A 301 18.77 5.60 -17.31
CA ARG A 301 19.29 4.27 -17.62
C ARG A 301 20.28 4.36 -18.80
N PRO A 302 21.39 5.07 -18.66
CA PRO A 302 22.38 5.12 -19.73
C PRO A 302 22.96 3.71 -19.97
N ALA A 303 23.30 3.42 -21.22
CA ALA A 303 24.04 2.19 -21.55
C ALA A 303 25.41 2.21 -20.83
N SER A 304 25.83 1.06 -20.31
CA SER A 304 27.16 0.94 -19.70
C SER A 304 28.21 1.06 -20.80
N MET A 305 29.00 2.14 -20.81
CA MET A 305 30.16 2.24 -21.70
C MET A 305 31.35 1.50 -21.08
N ASN A 306 31.87 0.48 -21.76
CA ASN A 306 33.16 -0.10 -21.41
C ASN A 306 34.28 0.91 -21.73
N SER A 307 35.43 0.79 -21.07
CA SER A 307 36.58 1.71 -21.15
C SER A 307 37.14 1.97 -22.56
N ASP A 308 36.71 1.20 -23.56
CA ASP A 308 37.09 1.33 -24.97
C ASP A 308 36.07 2.13 -25.81
N GLY A 309 35.10 2.80 -25.19
CA GLY A 309 34.07 3.58 -25.90
C GLY A 309 33.09 2.73 -26.71
N ARG A 310 33.03 1.43 -26.43
CA ARG A 310 32.04 0.50 -26.99
C ARG A 310 31.02 0.17 -25.90
N GLU A 311 29.74 0.34 -26.23
CA GLU A 311 28.62 0.01 -25.35
C GLU A 311 28.70 -1.48 -24.98
N GLY A 312 28.80 -1.75 -23.68
CA GLY A 312 28.77 -3.09 -23.11
C GLY A 312 27.34 -3.60 -23.10
N ALA A 313 27.15 -4.79 -23.66
CA ALA A 313 25.88 -5.53 -23.68
C ALA A 313 25.41 -5.93 -22.27
#